data_AF-A0AA51R1B6-F1
#
_entry.id   AF-A0AA51R1B6-F1
#
_cell.length_a   1.000
_cell.length_b   1.000
_cell.length_c   1.000
_cell.angle_alpha   90.00
_cell.angle_beta   90.00
_cell.angle_gamma   90.00
#
_symmetry.space_group_name_H-M   'P 1'
#
loop_
_entity.id
_entity.type
_entity.pdbx_description
1 polymer ?
#
loop_
_entity_poly.entity_id
_entity_poly.type
_entity_poly.pdbx_seq_one_letter_code
_entity_poly.pdbx_strand_id
1 'polypeptide(L)'
;MANFETESYSKTIEYILKNHHTPLKKELPELEKLVYTIFKVHFEDMGDVLEKVHELYGRLKTTLESHIIKEERALFYSIRDYDRDKSKDLLEEVLEGIKSVEMDNKEIEELVKEIRKVTDDYLIPPTSCPTYENTYDRLKDLEKNLCEHIEIESTLFLRLKDER
;
A
#
# COMPACT_ATOMS: atom_id res chain seq x y z
N MET A 1 12.54 10.60 -14.54
CA MET A 1 11.37 10.25 -13.72
C MET A 1 10.16 10.95 -14.33
N ALA A 2 9.00 10.30 -14.35
CA ALA A 2 7.77 10.93 -14.83
C ALA A 2 7.38 12.08 -13.88
N ASN A 3 6.91 13.21 -14.43
CA ASN A 3 6.44 14.32 -13.61
C ASN A 3 4.92 14.21 -13.41
N PHE A 4 4.51 13.57 -12.31
CA PHE A 4 3.10 13.30 -12.00
C PHE A 4 2.26 14.56 -11.70
N GLU A 5 2.90 15.71 -11.46
CA GLU A 5 2.24 17.01 -11.32
C GLU A 5 1.56 17.48 -12.61
N THR A 6 2.03 16.99 -13.76
CA THR A 6 1.57 17.47 -15.08
C THR A 6 1.10 16.36 -16.02
N GLU A 7 1.33 15.09 -15.67
CA GLU A 7 0.95 13.96 -16.51
C GLU A 7 -0.58 13.78 -16.57
N SER A 8 -1.12 13.15 -17.62
CA SER A 8 -2.57 12.90 -17.66
C SER A 8 -3.01 11.89 -16.59
N TYR A 9 -4.24 12.03 -16.10
CA TYR A 9 -4.79 11.12 -15.07
C TYR A 9 -4.77 9.67 -15.53
N SER A 10 -5.15 9.41 -16.77
CA SER A 10 -5.12 8.08 -17.36
C SER A 10 -3.72 7.44 -17.32
N LYS A 11 -2.66 8.20 -17.61
CA LYS A 11 -1.29 7.69 -17.56
C LYS A 11 -0.77 7.51 -16.13
N THR A 12 -1.12 8.41 -15.21
CA THR A 12 -0.79 8.23 -13.79
C THR A 12 -1.44 6.97 -13.23
N ILE A 13 -2.72 6.73 -13.54
CA ILE A 13 -3.44 5.50 -13.18
C ILE A 13 -2.76 4.27 -13.80
N GLU A 14 -2.40 4.29 -15.08
CA GLU A 14 -1.68 3.19 -15.73
C GLU A 14 -0.33 2.90 -15.06
N TYR A 15 0.38 3.94 -14.64
CA TYR A 15 1.63 3.82 -13.89
C TYR A 15 1.40 3.14 -12.53
N ILE A 16 0.41 3.60 -11.76
CA ILE A 16 0.01 3.03 -10.46
C ILE A 16 -0.30 1.53 -10.61
N LEU A 17 -1.20 1.19 -11.54
CA LEU A 17 -1.62 -0.20 -11.78
C LEU A 17 -0.46 -1.13 -12.11
N LYS A 18 0.45 -0.66 -12.96
CA LYS A 18 1.57 -1.47 -13.47
C LYS A 18 2.68 -1.61 -12.44
N ASN A 19 3.09 -0.51 -11.80
CA ASN A 19 4.31 -0.47 -11.00
C ASN A 19 4.06 -0.70 -9.50
N HIS A 20 2.82 -0.55 -9.02
CA HIS A 20 2.47 -0.75 -7.61
C HIS A 20 1.44 -1.87 -7.44
N HIS A 21 0.25 -1.79 -8.04
CA HIS A 21 -0.81 -2.77 -7.75
C HIS A 21 -0.48 -4.19 -8.23
N THR A 22 0.04 -4.31 -9.45
CA THR A 22 0.39 -5.62 -10.03
C THR A 22 1.44 -6.37 -9.19
N PRO A 23 2.60 -5.78 -8.84
CA PRO A 23 3.56 -6.46 -7.97
C PRO A 23 3.01 -6.66 -6.54
N LEU A 24 2.27 -5.68 -5.99
CA LEU A 24 1.71 -5.77 -4.64
C LEU A 24 0.77 -6.97 -4.48
N LYS A 25 -0.13 -7.20 -5.44
CA LYS A 25 -1.03 -8.37 -5.45
C LYS A 25 -0.29 -9.71 -5.42
N LYS A 26 0.91 -9.79 -5.99
CA LYS A 26 1.75 -10.98 -5.93
C LYS A 26 2.50 -11.08 -4.59
N GLU A 27 3.01 -9.95 -4.10
CA GLU A 27 3.82 -9.85 -2.90
C GLU A 27 3.04 -10.23 -1.64
N LEU A 28 1.82 -9.69 -1.47
CA LEU A 28 1.01 -9.85 -0.26
C LEU A 28 0.85 -11.31 0.21
N PRO A 29 0.42 -12.27 -0.63
CA PRO A 29 0.26 -13.66 -0.20
C PRO A 29 1.60 -14.42 -0.06
N GLU A 30 2.66 -13.98 -0.72
CA GLU A 30 3.99 -14.61 -0.57
C GLU A 30 4.64 -14.19 0.75
N LEU A 31 4.58 -12.90 1.07
CA LEU A 31 5.15 -12.34 2.28
C LEU A 31 4.34 -12.76 3.53
N GLU A 32 3.04 -12.96 3.42
CA GLU A 32 2.22 -13.58 4.50
C GLU A 32 2.80 -14.93 4.94
N LYS A 33 3.14 -15.80 3.97
CA LYS A 33 3.71 -17.12 4.26
C LYS A 33 5.04 -17.01 4.96
N LEU A 34 5.86 -16.02 4.58
CA LEU A 34 7.16 -15.77 5.20
C LEU A 34 7.01 -15.26 6.63
N VAL A 35 6.15 -14.25 6.86
CA VAL A 35 5.83 -13.71 8.19
C VAL A 35 5.34 -14.83 9.12
N TYR A 36 4.42 -15.67 8.66
CA TYR A 36 3.97 -16.84 9.41
C TYR A 36 5.09 -17.85 9.68
N THR A 37 5.95 -18.10 8.69
CA THR A 37 7.06 -19.05 8.81
C THR A 37 8.05 -18.61 9.88
N ILE A 38 8.46 -17.34 9.87
CA ILE A 38 9.43 -16.83 10.84
C ILE A 38 8.84 -16.81 12.24
N PHE A 39 7.55 -16.46 12.38
CA PHE A 39 6.86 -16.52 13.67
C PHE A 39 6.85 -17.94 14.22
N LYS A 40 6.49 -18.93 13.40
CA LYS A 40 6.45 -20.33 13.81
C LYS A 40 7.82 -20.88 14.21
N VAL A 41 8.87 -20.56 13.44
CA VAL A 41 10.21 -21.14 13.63
C VAL A 41 10.96 -20.47 14.77
N HIS A 42 10.83 -19.15 14.93
CA HIS A 42 11.55 -18.37 15.94
C HIS A 42 10.68 -17.99 17.14
N PHE A 43 9.61 -18.75 17.41
CA PHE A 43 8.68 -18.49 18.51
C PHE A 43 9.38 -18.44 19.88
N GLU A 44 10.31 -19.36 20.14
CA GLU A 44 11.00 -19.44 21.43
C GLU A 44 11.95 -18.25 21.67
N ASP A 45 12.56 -17.71 20.61
CA ASP A 45 13.54 -16.62 20.72
C ASP A 45 12.91 -15.22 20.62
N MET A 46 11.89 -15.07 19.76
CA MET A 46 11.35 -13.77 19.32
C MET A 46 9.82 -13.76 19.22
N GLY A 47 9.13 -14.67 19.93
CA GLY A 47 7.68 -14.90 19.83
C GLY A 47 6.85 -13.63 19.97
N ASP A 48 7.08 -12.82 21.00
CA ASP A 48 6.28 -11.61 21.28
C ASP A 48 6.31 -10.60 20.12
N VAL A 49 7.50 -10.35 19.57
CA VAL A 49 7.68 -9.42 18.44
C VAL A 49 7.04 -10.00 17.17
N LEU A 50 7.32 -11.27 16.87
CA LEU A 50 6.85 -11.90 15.64
C LEU A 50 5.35 -12.17 15.63
N GLU A 51 4.75 -12.42 16.79
CA GLU A 51 3.29 -12.46 16.94
C GLU A 51 2.70 -11.11 16.54
N LYS A 52 3.29 -10.01 17.03
CA LYS A 52 2.80 -8.67 16.70
C LYS A 52 2.98 -8.32 15.23
N VAL A 53 4.12 -8.67 14.63
CA VAL A 53 4.36 -8.52 13.19
C VAL A 53 3.32 -9.31 12.39
N HIS A 54 3.03 -10.55 12.80
CA HIS A 54 2.03 -11.39 12.13
C HIS A 54 0.62 -10.81 12.20
N GLU A 55 0.19 -10.31 13.37
CA GLU A 55 -1.10 -9.61 13.54
C GLU A 55 -1.20 -8.35 12.66
N LEU A 56 -0.19 -7.48 12.74
CA LEU A 56 -0.15 -6.22 11.99
C LEU A 56 -0.12 -6.46 10.49
N TYR A 57 0.67 -7.44 10.03
CA TYR A 57 0.74 -7.79 8.61
C TYR A 57 -0.59 -8.33 8.08
N GLY A 58 -1.28 -9.18 8.86
CA GLY A 58 -2.60 -9.68 8.47
C GLY A 58 -3.64 -8.57 8.31
N ARG A 59 -3.61 -7.57 9.19
CA ARG A 59 -4.43 -6.36 9.05
C ARG A 59 -4.05 -5.55 7.81
N LEU A 60 -2.76 -5.26 7.64
CA LEU A 60 -2.24 -4.52 6.48
C LEU A 60 -2.65 -5.16 5.17
N LYS A 61 -2.48 -6.48 5.04
CA LYS A 61 -2.90 -7.23 3.85
C LYS A 61 -4.39 -7.08 3.58
N THR A 62 -5.24 -7.28 4.59
CA THR A 62 -6.70 -7.17 4.43
C THR A 62 -7.12 -5.77 4.00
N THR A 63 -6.53 -4.74 4.61
CA THR A 63 -6.77 -3.33 4.23
C THR A 63 -6.33 -3.06 2.80
N LEU A 64 -5.13 -3.48 2.40
CA LEU A 64 -4.61 -3.29 1.04
C LEU A 64 -5.44 -4.03 -0.02
N GLU A 65 -5.87 -5.27 0.25
CA GLU A 65 -6.73 -6.01 -0.68
C GLU A 65 -8.07 -5.30 -0.92
N SER A 66 -8.68 -4.73 0.12
CA SER A 66 -9.90 -3.93 -0.02
C SER A 66 -9.64 -2.62 -0.74
N HIS A 67 -8.59 -1.89 -0.33
CA HIS A 67 -8.18 -0.61 -0.86
C HIS A 67 -7.96 -0.67 -2.38
N ILE A 68 -7.14 -1.61 -2.86
CA ILE A 68 -6.86 -1.78 -4.29
C ILE A 68 -8.14 -2.07 -5.09
N ILE A 69 -9.09 -2.80 -4.53
CA ILE A 69 -10.37 -3.05 -5.21
C ILE A 69 -11.19 -1.76 -5.32
N LYS A 70 -11.28 -0.96 -4.24
CA LYS A 70 -11.98 0.33 -4.27
C LYS A 70 -11.38 1.27 -5.31
N GLU A 71 -10.06 1.32 -5.39
CA GLU A 71 -9.38 2.11 -6.40
C GLU A 71 -9.64 1.59 -7.82
N GLU A 72 -9.32 0.33 -8.09
CA GLU A 72 -9.38 -0.22 -9.44
C GLU A 72 -10.78 -0.35 -9.99
N ARG A 73 -11.78 -0.60 -9.14
CA ARG A 73 -13.15 -0.92 -9.55
C ARG A 73 -14.14 0.22 -9.36
N ALA A 74 -13.80 1.23 -8.58
CA ALA A 74 -14.62 2.43 -8.43
C ALA A 74 -13.83 3.68 -8.82
N LEU A 75 -12.89 4.13 -7.97
CA LEU A 75 -12.29 5.46 -8.11
C LEU A 75 -11.62 5.68 -9.48
N PHE A 76 -10.79 4.74 -9.96
CA PHE A 76 -10.10 4.89 -11.24
C PHE A 76 -11.04 4.81 -12.45
N TYR A 77 -12.20 4.15 -12.32
CA TYR A 77 -13.24 4.21 -13.35
C TYR A 77 -13.88 5.60 -13.37
N SER A 78 -14.31 6.12 -12.22
CA SER A 78 -14.92 7.44 -12.13
C SER A 78 -13.96 8.55 -12.59
N ILE A 79 -12.67 8.47 -12.27
CA ILE A 79 -11.65 9.42 -12.77
C ILE A 79 -11.54 9.37 -14.30
N ARG A 80 -11.60 8.17 -14.91
CA ARG A 80 -11.53 8.03 -16.37
C ARG A 80 -12.78 8.54 -17.06
N ASP A 81 -13.95 8.37 -16.44
CA ASP A 81 -15.20 8.93 -16.96
C ASP A 81 -15.18 10.46 -16.87
N TYR A 82 -14.70 11.02 -15.76
CA TYR A 82 -14.48 12.46 -15.62
C TYR A 82 -13.46 13.03 -16.61
N ASP A 83 -12.38 12.29 -16.91
CA ASP A 83 -11.36 12.70 -17.89
C ASP A 83 -11.96 12.82 -19.31
N ARG A 84 -13.03 12.05 -19.60
CA ARG A 84 -13.76 12.08 -20.87
C ARG A 84 -14.88 13.12 -20.88
N ASP A 85 -15.59 13.25 -19.78
CA ASP A 85 -16.68 14.20 -19.59
C ASP A 85 -16.45 14.99 -18.30
N LYS A 86 -16.04 16.25 -18.46
CA LYS A 86 -15.69 17.17 -17.36
C LYS A 86 -16.94 17.72 -16.65
N SER A 87 -17.89 16.84 -16.36
CA SER A 87 -19.13 17.19 -15.67
C SER A 87 -18.89 17.37 -14.17
N LYS A 88 -19.70 18.22 -13.54
CA LYS A 88 -19.61 18.48 -12.09
C LYS A 88 -20.03 17.27 -11.27
N ASP A 89 -21.06 16.55 -11.71
CA ASP A 89 -21.59 15.37 -11.01
C ASP A 89 -20.53 14.25 -10.95
N LEU A 90 -19.78 14.03 -12.05
CA LEU A 90 -18.67 13.07 -12.07
C LEU A 90 -17.52 13.51 -11.17
N LEU A 91 -17.21 14.82 -11.13
CA LEU A 91 -16.18 15.32 -10.22
C LEU A 91 -16.58 15.09 -8.76
N GLU A 92 -17.84 15.32 -8.38
CA GLU A 92 -18.32 15.06 -7.03
C GLU A 92 -18.18 13.59 -6.63
N GLU A 93 -18.54 12.66 -7.52
CA GLU A 93 -18.34 11.21 -7.32
C GLU A 93 -16.86 10.85 -7.11
N VAL A 94 -15.97 11.40 -7.94
CA VAL A 94 -14.52 11.23 -7.80
C VAL A 94 -14.03 11.73 -6.44
N LEU A 95 -14.48 12.91 -6.01
CA LEU A 95 -14.06 13.51 -4.73
C LEU A 95 -14.58 12.71 -3.52
N GLU A 96 -15.74 12.06 -3.62
CA GLU A 96 -16.21 11.12 -2.60
C GLU A 96 -15.36 9.85 -2.56
N GLY A 97 -15.04 9.28 -3.72
CA GLY A 97 -14.14 8.13 -3.83
C GLY A 97 -12.75 8.41 -3.24
N ILE A 98 -12.18 9.58 -3.54
CA ILE A 98 -10.88 10.02 -3.00
C ILE A 98 -10.90 10.04 -1.46
N LYS A 99 -11.94 10.58 -0.83
CA LYS A 99 -12.02 10.62 0.64
C LYS A 99 -11.95 9.23 1.26
N SER A 100 -12.64 8.26 0.66
CA SER A 100 -12.63 6.86 1.11
C SER A 100 -11.24 6.24 1.00
N VAL A 101 -10.57 6.43 -0.14
CA VAL A 101 -9.23 5.92 -0.41
C VAL A 101 -8.16 6.58 0.48
N GLU A 102 -8.26 7.89 0.72
CA GLU A 102 -7.36 8.62 1.64
C GLU A 102 -7.51 8.18 3.10
N MET A 103 -8.68 7.70 3.51
CA MET A 103 -8.84 7.10 4.84
C MET A 103 -8.10 5.76 4.95
N ASP A 104 -8.23 4.91 3.93
CA ASP A 104 -7.49 3.64 3.87
C ASP A 104 -5.97 3.90 3.83
N ASN A 105 -5.49 4.90 3.07
CA ASN A 105 -4.07 5.27 3.01
C ASN A 105 -3.49 5.64 4.38
N LYS A 106 -4.24 6.39 5.20
CA LYS A 106 -3.80 6.72 6.57
C LYS A 106 -3.66 5.47 7.43
N GLU A 107 -4.62 4.54 7.36
CA GLU A 107 -4.51 3.27 8.09
C GLU A 107 -3.33 2.44 7.61
N ILE A 108 -3.11 2.35 6.29
CA ILE A 108 -1.96 1.65 5.69
C ILE A 108 -0.64 2.23 6.21
N GLU A 109 -0.48 3.56 6.18
CA GLU A 109 0.70 4.24 6.70
C GLU A 109 0.93 3.98 8.19
N GLU A 110 -0.13 4.00 9.01
CA GLU A 110 -0.04 3.69 10.43
C GLU A 110 0.40 2.25 10.68
N LEU A 111 -0.16 1.30 9.92
CA LEU A 111 0.19 -0.12 10.03
C LEU A 111 1.65 -0.39 9.68
N VAL A 112 2.17 0.19 8.59
CA VAL A 112 3.59 0.01 8.22
C VAL A 112 4.53 0.68 9.23
N LYS A 113 4.17 1.85 9.77
CA LYS A 113 4.94 2.52 10.84
C LYS A 113 5.00 1.68 12.10
N GLU A 114 3.89 1.06 12.51
CA GLU A 114 3.87 0.18 13.66
C GLU A 114 4.66 -1.12 13.40
N ILE A 115 4.60 -1.70 12.19
CA ILE A 115 5.45 -2.84 11.82
C ILE A 115 6.92 -2.46 11.97
N ARG A 116 7.37 -1.37 11.35
CA ARG A 116 8.76 -0.88 11.46
C ARG A 116 9.19 -0.68 12.91
N LYS A 117 8.31 -0.13 13.75
CA LYS A 117 8.58 0.13 15.16
C LYS A 117 8.72 -1.16 15.97
N VAL A 118 7.85 -2.14 15.79
CA VAL A 118 7.94 -3.40 16.55
C VAL A 118 9.13 -4.25 16.11
N THR A 119 9.60 -4.09 14.87
CA THR A 119 10.80 -4.74 14.35
C THR A 119 12.10 -3.97 14.64
N ASP A 120 12.04 -2.88 15.40
CA ASP A 120 13.17 -1.98 15.67
C ASP A 120 13.89 -1.53 14.39
N ASP A 121 13.14 -0.92 13.46
CA ASP A 121 13.60 -0.53 12.11
C ASP A 121 14.12 -1.72 11.29
N TYR A 122 13.43 -2.87 11.41
CA TYR A 122 13.79 -4.12 10.76
C TYR A 122 15.20 -4.62 11.16
N LEU A 123 15.58 -4.45 12.42
CA LEU A 123 16.85 -4.94 12.95
C LEU A 123 16.88 -6.48 12.91
N ILE A 124 17.90 -7.03 12.26
CA ILE A 124 18.10 -8.46 12.16
C ILE A 124 18.85 -8.97 13.41
N PRO A 125 18.28 -9.90 14.19
CA PRO A 125 18.94 -10.44 15.37
C PRO A 125 20.04 -11.44 14.99
N PRO A 126 21.07 -11.65 15.83
CA PRO A 126 22.15 -12.62 15.56
C PRO A 126 21.69 -14.08 15.42
N THR A 127 20.51 -14.42 15.93
CA THR A 127 19.88 -15.74 15.82
C THR A 127 19.03 -15.92 14.57
N SER A 128 19.07 -14.95 13.63
CA SER A 128 18.34 -15.01 12.37
C SER A 128 18.77 -16.18 11.50
N CYS A 129 17.83 -16.63 10.66
CA CYS A 129 18.13 -17.49 9.52
C CYS A 129 17.89 -16.72 8.21
N PRO A 130 18.35 -17.23 7.05
CA PRO A 130 18.17 -16.54 5.77
C PRO A 130 16.70 -16.21 5.42
N THR A 131 15.75 -17.02 5.88
CA THR A 131 14.31 -16.74 5.73
C THR A 131 13.87 -15.51 6.52
N TYR A 132 14.39 -15.34 7.74
CA TYR A 132 14.11 -14.17 8.57
C TYR A 132 14.60 -12.89 7.89
N GLU A 133 15.86 -12.88 7.46
CA GLU A 133 16.49 -11.75 6.80
C GLU A 133 15.70 -11.34 5.55
N ASN A 134 15.40 -12.31 4.68
CA ASN A 134 14.58 -12.09 3.50
C ASN A 134 13.17 -11.55 3.84
N THR A 135 12.54 -12.03 4.92
CA THR A 135 11.23 -11.53 5.33
C THR A 135 11.28 -10.06 5.72
N TYR A 136 12.29 -9.65 6.47
CA TYR A 136 12.46 -8.26 6.92
C TYR A 136 12.84 -7.34 5.77
N ASP A 137 13.72 -7.79 4.87
CA ASP A 137 14.05 -7.05 3.64
C ASP A 137 12.80 -6.80 2.79
N ARG A 138 11.95 -7.82 2.60
CA ARG A 138 10.70 -7.69 1.85
C ARG A 138 9.67 -6.81 2.53
N LEU A 139 9.57 -6.83 3.86
CA LEU A 139 8.71 -5.90 4.61
C LEU A 139 9.17 -4.44 4.42
N LYS A 140 10.47 -4.21 4.42
CA LYS A 140 11.07 -2.89 4.19
C LYS A 140 10.86 -2.40 2.76
N ASP A 141 11.02 -3.28 1.77
CA ASP A 141 10.73 -2.97 0.37
C ASP A 141 9.24 -2.70 0.14
N LEU A 142 8.36 -3.47 0.79
CA LEU A 142 6.92 -3.24 0.76
C LEU A 142 6.57 -1.85 1.31
N GLU A 143 7.06 -1.49 2.50
CA GLU A 143 6.82 -0.17 3.08
C GLU A 143 7.29 0.95 2.15
N LYS A 144 8.51 0.84 1.61
CA LYS A 144 9.04 1.82 0.66
C LYS A 144 8.15 1.97 -0.58
N ASN A 145 7.71 0.85 -1.16
CA ASN A 145 6.84 0.88 -2.33
C ASN A 145 5.46 1.48 -2.03
N LEU A 146 4.91 1.20 -0.86
CA LEU A 146 3.63 1.78 -0.41
C LEU A 146 3.75 3.30 -0.17
N CYS A 147 4.85 3.77 0.43
CA CYS A 147 5.08 5.22 0.56
C CYS A 147 5.15 5.91 -0.80
N GLU A 148 5.95 5.38 -1.75
CA GLU A 148 6.04 5.94 -3.11
C GLU A 148 4.67 5.91 -3.81
N HIS A 149 3.91 4.83 -3.64
CA HIS A 149 2.57 4.68 -4.19
C HIS A 149 1.61 5.77 -3.71
N ILE A 150 1.50 5.93 -2.39
CA ILE A 150 0.61 6.89 -1.74
C ILE A 150 1.01 8.34 -2.07
N GLU A 151 2.30 8.63 -2.25
CA GLU A 151 2.76 9.95 -2.71
C GLU A 151 2.28 10.28 -4.12
N ILE A 152 2.32 9.31 -5.04
CA ILE A 152 1.84 9.48 -6.43
C ILE A 152 0.32 9.66 -6.45
N GLU A 153 -0.42 8.86 -5.68
CA GLU A 153 -1.87 9.02 -5.50
C GLU A 153 -2.21 10.39 -4.92
N SER A 154 -1.52 10.83 -3.88
CA SER A 154 -1.75 12.12 -3.24
C SER A 154 -1.58 13.27 -4.23
N THR A 155 -0.58 13.17 -5.12
CA THR A 155 -0.37 14.12 -6.22
C THR A 155 -1.54 14.11 -7.20
N LEU A 156 -2.02 12.92 -7.61
CA LEU A 156 -3.17 12.77 -8.49
C LEU A 156 -4.46 13.36 -7.85
N PHE A 157 -4.70 13.04 -6.58
CA PHE A 157 -5.89 13.45 -5.85
C PHE A 157 -5.92 14.95 -5.58
N LEU A 158 -4.77 15.56 -5.28
CA LEU A 158 -4.65 17.01 -5.11
C LEU A 158 -5.07 17.73 -6.40
N ARG A 159 -4.57 17.29 -7.56
CA ARG A 159 -4.91 17.89 -8.85
C ARG A 159 -6.41 17.79 -9.18
N LEU A 160 -7.04 16.66 -8.86
CA LEU A 160 -8.50 16.49 -9.01
C LEU A 160 -9.28 17.38 -8.06
N LYS A 161 -8.82 17.58 -6.83
CA LYS A 161 -9.43 18.50 -5.86
C LYS A 161 -9.34 19.96 -6.32
N ASP A 162 -8.27 20.32 -7.01
CA ASP A 162 -8.07 21.67 -7.57
C ASP A 162 -8.94 21.98 -8.80
N GLU A 163 -9.58 20.97 -9.42
CA GLU A 163 -10.58 21.18 -10.48
C GLU A 163 -11.97 21.58 -9.96
N ARG A 164 -12.18 21.59 -8.64
CA ARG A 164 -13.45 21.98 -7.99
C ARG A 164 -13.71 23.48 -8.04
#